data_AF-K4PAU8-F1
#
_entry.id   AF-K4PAU8-F1
#
_cell.length_a   1.000
_cell.length_b   1.000
_cell.length_c   1.000
_cell.angle_alpha   90.00
_cell.angle_beta   90.00
_cell.angle_gamma   90.00
#
_symmetry.space_group_name_H-M   'P 1'
#
loop_
_entity.id
_entity.type
_entity.pdbx_description
1 polymer ?
#
loop_
_entity_poly.entity_id
_entity_poly.type
_entity_poly.pdbx_seq_one_letter_code
_entity_poly.pdbx_strand_id
1 'polypeptide(L)'
;FFVSFGSGGTLSYEQFNQLAIGLEKSGEKFLWVVRSPDNGSSFGSLFNAQNNEELGPLGYLPEGYHDRIKGFGFLIPSWAPQMKILGHSSIGGFLTHCGWNS
;
A
#
# COMPACT_ATOMS: atom_id res chain seq x y z
N PHE A 1 -12.22 1.15 -2.70
CA PHE A 1 -11.39 0.47 -3.70
C PHE A 1 -10.19 -0.18 -3.03
N PHE A 2 -9.54 -1.13 -3.70
CA PHE A 2 -8.36 -1.83 -3.22
C PHE A 2 -7.10 -1.26 -3.88
N VAL A 3 -5.99 -1.18 -3.15
CA VAL A 3 -4.70 -0.69 -3.62
C VAL A 3 -3.63 -1.71 -3.26
N SER A 4 -2.97 -2.28 -4.27
CA SER A 4 -1.87 -3.25 -4.07
C SER A 4 -1.00 -3.31 -5.31
N PHE A 5 0.32 -3.24 -5.11
CA PHE A 5 1.32 -3.31 -6.18
C PHE A 5 1.99 -4.69 -6.29
N GLY A 6 1.33 -5.72 -5.76
CA GLY A 6 1.84 -7.09 -5.79
C GLY A 6 3.03 -7.31 -4.87
N SER A 7 3.79 -8.38 -5.13
CA SER A 7 4.92 -8.79 -4.29
C SER A 7 6.23 -8.09 -4.62
N GLY A 8 6.42 -7.65 -5.87
CA GLY A 8 7.67 -7.04 -6.35
C GLY A 8 7.58 -5.56 -6.70
N GLY A 9 6.38 -4.96 -6.64
CA GLY A 9 6.19 -3.53 -6.86
C GLY A 9 6.57 -2.73 -5.62
N THR A 10 7.61 -1.92 -5.74
CA THR A 10 7.97 -0.88 -4.75
C THR A 10 7.80 0.50 -5.38
N LEU A 11 7.44 1.47 -4.53
CA LEU A 11 7.38 2.88 -4.90
C LEU A 11 8.59 3.60 -4.31
N SER A 12 9.05 4.68 -4.94
CA SER A 12 9.97 5.60 -4.26
C SER A 12 9.29 6.21 -3.05
N TYR A 13 10.07 6.71 -2.08
CA TYR A 13 9.52 7.42 -0.91
C TYR A 13 8.61 8.61 -1.32
N GLU A 14 8.98 9.33 -2.38
CA GLU A 14 8.17 10.41 -2.92
C GLU A 14 6.83 9.92 -3.46
N GLN A 15 6.84 8.88 -4.31
CA GLN A 15 5.61 8.28 -4.86
C GLN A 15 4.72 7.69 -3.77
N PHE A 16 5.31 7.05 -2.77
CA PHE A 16 4.61 6.51 -1.61
C PHE A 16 3.86 7.61 -0.84
N ASN A 17 4.53 8.74 -0.58
CA ASN A 17 3.91 9.88 0.11
C ASN A 17 2.82 10.54 -0.73
N GLN A 18 3.04 10.72 -2.02
CA GLN A 18 2.01 11.27 -2.92
C GLN A 18 0.79 10.35 -3.00
N LEU A 19 1.00 9.02 -3.01
CA LEU A 19 -0.09 8.07 -2.93
C LEU A 19 -0.86 8.20 -1.62
N ALA A 20 -0.16 8.24 -0.47
CA ALA A 20 -0.81 8.39 0.83
C ALA A 20 -1.67 9.67 0.89
N ILE A 21 -1.12 10.81 0.49
CA ILE A 21 -1.81 12.11 0.44
C ILE A 21 -2.98 12.07 -0.55
N GLY A 22 -2.80 11.44 -1.72
CA GLY A 22 -3.84 11.29 -2.73
C GLY A 22 -5.02 10.46 -2.22
N LEU A 23 -4.75 9.35 -1.54
CA LEU A 23 -5.78 8.50 -0.92
C LEU A 23 -6.54 9.26 0.16
N GLU A 24 -5.83 10.00 1.02
CA GLU A 24 -6.45 10.85 2.05
C GLU A 24 -7.37 11.91 1.42
N LYS A 25 -6.86 12.66 0.43
CA LYS A 25 -7.60 13.74 -0.25
C LYS A 25 -8.78 13.25 -1.09
N SER A 26 -8.74 12.00 -1.55
CA SER A 26 -9.85 11.42 -2.31
C SER A 26 -11.15 11.35 -1.50
N GLY A 27 -11.05 11.22 -0.16
CA GLY A 27 -12.21 11.00 0.71
C GLY A 27 -12.93 9.66 0.50
N GLU A 28 -12.42 8.83 -0.40
CA GLU A 28 -13.01 7.56 -0.80
C GLU A 28 -12.56 6.43 0.14
N LYS A 29 -13.42 5.42 0.31
CA LYS A 29 -13.06 4.26 1.14
C LYS A 29 -12.00 3.40 0.46
N PHE A 30 -10.92 3.08 1.15
CA PHE A 30 -9.83 2.28 0.57
C PHE A 30 -9.25 1.23 1.50
N LEU A 31 -8.74 0.16 0.88
CA LEU A 31 -7.87 -0.85 1.49
C LEU A 31 -6.53 -0.79 0.79
N TRP A 32 -5.45 -0.47 1.51
CA TRP A 32 -4.12 -0.34 0.92
C TRP A 32 -3.13 -1.33 1.54
N VAL A 33 -2.54 -2.18 0.69
CA VAL A 33 -1.39 -3.02 1.07
C VAL A 33 -0.13 -2.15 1.05
N VAL A 34 0.36 -1.82 2.24
CA VAL A 34 1.49 -0.92 2.45
C VAL A 34 2.78 -1.72 2.47
N ARG A 35 3.75 -1.33 1.65
CA ARG A 35 5.13 -1.85 1.66
C ARG A 35 6.09 -0.70 1.86
N SER A 36 7.23 -1.00 2.49
CA SER A 36 8.30 -0.01 2.65
C SER A 36 8.72 0.53 1.28
N PRO A 37 8.88 1.85 1.15
CA PRO A 37 9.34 2.45 -0.09
C PRO A 37 10.78 2.04 -0.39
N ASP A 38 11.15 2.10 -1.67
CA ASP A 38 12.53 1.85 -2.11
C ASP A 38 13.41 3.06 -1.77
N ASN A 39 14.57 2.80 -1.16
CA ASN A 39 15.59 3.79 -0.82
C ASN A 39 16.69 3.90 -1.89
N GLY A 40 16.51 3.31 -3.07
CA GLY A 40 17.37 3.50 -4.23
C GLY A 40 18.27 2.31 -4.60
N SER A 41 18.00 1.11 -4.07
CA SER A 41 18.67 -0.12 -4.51
C SER A 41 17.69 -0.98 -5.30
N SER A 42 17.56 -0.65 -6.59
CA SER A 42 16.63 -1.31 -7.51
C SER A 42 17.07 -2.73 -7.83
N PHE A 43 16.15 -3.68 -7.62
CA PHE A 43 15.73 -4.74 -8.55
C PHE A 43 14.72 -5.58 -7.77
N GLY A 44 13.43 -5.24 -7.92
CA GLY A 44 12.26 -5.92 -7.34
C GLY A 44 12.51 -6.56 -5.98
N SER A 45 12.35 -5.80 -4.89
CA SER A 45 12.65 -6.25 -3.52
C SER A 45 11.98 -7.59 -3.25
N LEU A 46 12.81 -8.62 -3.44
CA LEU A 46 12.42 -10.00 -3.66
C LEU A 46 12.05 -10.55 -2.29
N PHE A 47 10.76 -10.45 -1.93
CA PHE A 47 10.16 -11.09 -0.76
C PHE A 47 10.76 -10.74 0.62
N ASN A 48 11.70 -9.81 0.71
CA ASN A 48 12.43 -9.62 1.94
C ASN A 48 11.64 -8.75 2.92
N ALA A 49 11.20 -9.41 3.98
CA ALA A 49 10.92 -8.87 5.30
C ALA A 49 12.14 -8.23 5.98
N GLN A 50 13.18 -7.83 5.24
CA GLN A 50 14.31 -7.03 5.72
C GLN A 50 13.98 -5.55 5.52
N ASN A 51 12.89 -5.14 6.15
CA ASN A 51 12.68 -3.74 6.47
C ASN A 51 13.66 -3.39 7.60
N ASN A 52 14.00 -2.11 7.78
CA ASN A 52 14.47 -1.68 9.10
C ASN A 52 13.45 -2.15 10.14
N GLU A 53 13.79 -3.18 10.93
CA GLU A 53 12.87 -3.87 11.84
C GLU A 53 12.25 -2.91 12.88
N GLU A 54 12.89 -1.75 13.11
CA GLU A 54 12.41 -0.71 14.02
C GLU A 54 11.15 0.03 13.55
N LEU A 55 10.95 0.28 12.25
CA LEU A 55 9.86 1.17 11.76
C LEU A 55 8.72 0.42 11.05
N GLY A 56 9.04 -0.66 10.33
CA GLY A 56 8.09 -1.39 9.49
C GLY A 56 7.46 -0.54 8.35
N PRO A 57 6.60 -1.13 7.49
CA PRO A 57 6.02 -0.42 6.34
C PRO A 57 5.19 0.81 6.70
N LEU A 58 4.59 0.81 7.89
CA LEU A 58 3.72 1.89 8.35
C LEU A 58 4.51 3.09 8.91
N GLY A 59 5.76 2.90 9.31
CA GLY A 59 6.62 3.97 9.83
C GLY A 59 7.04 5.01 8.79
N TYR A 60 6.81 4.73 7.50
CA TYR A 60 7.11 5.65 6.39
C TYR A 60 5.93 6.57 6.04
N LEU A 61 4.78 6.39 6.67
CA LEU A 61 3.60 7.21 6.41
C LEU A 61 3.76 8.62 6.99
N PRO A 62 3.12 9.63 6.40
CA PRO A 62 3.10 10.97 6.97
C PRO A 62 2.64 10.96 8.43
N GLU A 63 3.21 11.82 9.25
CA GLU A 63 2.83 11.96 10.66
C GLU A 63 1.32 12.16 10.81
N GLY A 64 0.69 11.46 11.76
CA GLY A 64 -0.75 11.52 12.00
C GLY A 64 -1.65 10.91 10.91
N TYR A 65 -1.08 10.26 9.89
CA TYR A 65 -1.86 9.72 8.77
C TYR A 65 -2.95 8.74 9.21
N HIS A 66 -2.64 7.85 10.16
CA HIS A 66 -3.60 6.86 10.66
C HIS A 66 -4.86 7.51 11.25
N ASP A 67 -4.70 8.62 11.99
CA ASP A 67 -5.82 9.36 12.56
C ASP A 67 -6.64 10.06 11.48
N ARG A 68 -5.98 10.63 10.47
CA ARG A 68 -6.66 11.35 9.38
C ARG A 68 -7.49 10.45 8.48
N ILE A 69 -7.09 9.19 8.29
CA ILE A 69 -7.85 8.23 7.46
C ILE A 69 -8.89 7.42 8.24
N LYS A 70 -8.99 7.64 9.56
CA LYS A 70 -9.85 6.85 10.44
C LYS A 70 -11.30 6.94 9.96
N GLY A 71 -11.91 5.76 9.74
CA GLY A 71 -13.30 5.62 9.31
C GLY A 71 -13.49 5.44 7.80
N PHE A 72 -12.47 5.67 6.97
CA PHE A 72 -12.56 5.43 5.52
C PHE A 72 -11.35 4.69 4.92
N GLY A 73 -10.17 4.79 5.51
CA GLY A 73 -8.98 4.04 5.08
C GLY A 73 -8.62 2.88 6.01
N PHE A 74 -8.14 1.78 5.43
CA PHE A 74 -7.53 0.68 6.18
C PHE A 74 -6.21 0.26 5.55
N LEU A 75 -5.18 0.11 6.38
CA LEU A 75 -3.82 -0.18 5.97
C LEU A 75 -3.46 -1.61 6.34
N ILE A 76 -2.95 -2.37 5.37
CA ILE A 76 -2.53 -3.75 5.55
C ILE A 76 -1.02 -3.80 5.32
N PRO A 77 -0.20 -4.07 6.34
CA PRO A 77 1.24 -4.17 6.15
C PRO A 77 1.59 -5.43 5.32
N SER A 78 2.46 -5.25 4.33
CA SER A 78 3.14 -6.29 3.54
C SER A 78 2.28 -7.15 2.62
N TRP A 79 1.24 -7.82 3.12
CA TRP A 79 0.48 -8.80 2.34
C TRP A 79 -1.00 -8.85 2.74
N ALA A 80 -1.86 -9.11 1.75
CA ALA A 80 -3.29 -9.30 1.94
C ALA A 80 -3.81 -10.48 1.07
N PRO A 81 -4.93 -11.12 1.46
CA PRO A 81 -5.56 -12.17 0.66
C PRO A 81 -6.28 -11.58 -0.56
N GLN A 82 -5.51 -11.15 -1.58
CA GLN A 82 -5.99 -10.37 -2.73
C GLN A 82 -7.21 -10.99 -3.42
N MET A 83 -7.21 -12.30 -3.68
CA MET A 83 -8.36 -12.98 -4.31
C MET A 83 -9.65 -12.84 -3.49
N LYS A 84 -9.56 -12.93 -2.16
CA LYS A 84 -10.74 -12.76 -1.28
C LYS A 84 -11.22 -11.32 -1.27
N ILE A 85 -10.30 -10.36 -1.28
CA ILE A 85 -10.62 -8.94 -1.31
C ILE A 85 -11.30 -8.60 -2.63
N LEU A 86 -10.69 -8.94 -3.77
CA LEU A 86 -11.24 -8.66 -5.10
C LEU A 86 -12.58 -9.37 -5.36
N GLY A 87 -12.80 -10.55 -4.75
CA GLY A 87 -14.10 -11.24 -4.81
C GLY A 87 -15.19 -10.64 -3.92
N HIS A 88 -14.89 -9.63 -3.11
CA HIS A 88 -15.84 -9.04 -2.17
C HIS A 88 -16.68 -7.92 -2.83
N SER A 89 -18.01 -7.96 -2.65
CA SER A 89 -18.95 -7.04 -3.30
C SER A 89 -18.74 -5.55 -2.96
N SER A 90 -18.10 -5.23 -1.83
CA SER A 90 -17.75 -3.86 -1.46
C SER A 90 -16.54 -3.28 -2.22
N ILE A 91 -15.81 -4.07 -2.99
CA ILE A 91 -14.68 -3.58 -3.79
C ILE A 91 -15.18 -3.07 -5.14
N GLY A 92 -15.25 -1.74 -5.26
CA GLY A 92 -15.65 -1.05 -6.49
C GLY A 92 -14.51 -0.71 -7.46
N GLY A 93 -13.26 -1.08 -7.15
CA GLY A 93 -12.11 -0.76 -8.01
C GLY A 93 -10.80 -1.27 -7.44
N PHE A 94 -9.78 -1.37 -8.31
CA PHE A 94 -8.46 -1.87 -7.97
C PHE A 94 -7.36 -1.01 -8.61
N LEU A 95 -6.57 -0.32 -7.78
CA LEU A 95 -5.33 0.32 -8.20
C LEU A 95 -4.20 -0.73 -8.14
N THR A 96 -3.68 -1.09 -9.31
CA THR A 96 -2.78 -2.23 -9.49
C THR A 96 -1.54 -1.85 -10.30
N HIS A 97 -0.49 -2.65 -10.17
CA HIS A 97 0.71 -2.62 -11.00
C HIS A 97 0.53 -3.33 -12.36
N CYS A 98 -0.66 -3.88 -12.63
CA CYS A 98 -1.01 -4.56 -13.88
C CYS A 98 -0.18 -5.81 -14.21
N GLY A 99 0.45 -6.45 -13.22
CA GLY A 99 1.07 -7.77 -13.42
C GLY A 99 -0.01 -8.80 -13.72
N TRP A 100 0.29 -9.80 -14.57
CA TRP A 100 -0.69 -10.76 -15.10
C TRP A 100 -1.53 -11.49 -14.05
N ASN A 101 -0.96 -11.78 -12.88
CA ASN A 101 -1.64 -12.47 -11.78
C ASN A 101 -2.41 -11.53 -10.85
N SER A 102 -2.48 -10.23 -11.17
CA SER A 102 -3.13 -9.23 -10.32
C SER A 102 -4.64 -9.28 -10.45
#